data_AF-A0A8J8TRA7-F1
#
_entry.id   AF-A0A8J8TRA7-F1
#
_cell.length_a   1.000
_cell.length_b   1.000
_cell.length_c   1.000
_cell.angle_alpha   90.00
_cell.angle_beta   90.00
_cell.angle_gamma   90.00
#
_symmetry.space_group_name_H-M   'P 1'
#
loop_
_entity.id
_entity.type
_entity.pdbx_description
1 polymer ?
#
loop_
_entity_poly.entity_id
_entity_poly.type
_entity_poly.pdbx_seq_one_letter_code
_entity_poly.pdbx_strand_id
1 'polypeptide(L)'
;MMTTKAELWDDWIERSLLTDISSSETPDPVPMIETSGGELETIDEFDSYRYGRGDGQYLYLLYLIDEPMEQASDVIPVYIGETNSITSRLYQHFKKIRDALPTEDWEDDGSWGSWSKYDHMAAVYEHADSPLYAWILDVEELDAGPYGHSSYRQELEAKLVGLVHSQSRFEREFANREFVPNRVVHEMGKVGPKWLTGAESYEPTSISLTADGPLTGKSKTDLWHDWVEETILHDIQDPSEADPIPLFETNEELKVKLTPKEGLKRSDAIDEQIRREGKRCVSKDGVPPNCPDGLLYVMYQLAPGSDDLEPADVIPRYIGKAEAYGKKNELSANFTEIAFDRDRTGSFARWGDGDYWHIGELSNTVFGREEKKLAWASELFEQGSRTLKRQTYLWIRAWDSDAYRGPYGYDAYLAEAEPLLIGLAQDAYPSELLNYSGAPDDAPIKSKDHQFETLSE
;
A
#
# COMPACT_ATOMS: atom_id res chain seq x y z
N MET A 1 -26.08 -6.59 -5.32
CA MET A 1 -24.66 -6.93 -5.18
C MET A 1 -23.92 -6.09 -6.18
N MET A 2 -23.05 -5.19 -5.72
CA MET A 2 -22.25 -4.34 -6.60
C MET A 2 -21.19 -5.21 -7.26
N THR A 3 -21.17 -5.15 -8.58
CA THR A 3 -20.35 -6.02 -9.44
C THR A 3 -19.04 -5.36 -9.82
N THR A 4 -18.93 -4.03 -9.66
CA THR A 4 -17.75 -3.26 -10.04
C THR A 4 -17.26 -2.32 -8.93
N LYS A 5 -15.98 -1.94 -8.99
CA LYS A 5 -15.41 -0.91 -8.11
C LYS A 5 -16.04 0.48 -8.30
N ALA A 6 -16.51 0.81 -9.51
CA ALA A 6 -17.22 2.05 -9.77
C ALA A 6 -18.54 2.10 -8.98
N GLU A 7 -19.32 1.02 -9.01
CA GLU A 7 -20.56 0.93 -8.22
C GLU A 7 -20.30 1.02 -6.71
N LEU A 8 -19.20 0.43 -6.23
CA LEU A 8 -18.79 0.55 -4.82
C LEU A 8 -18.35 1.96 -4.43
N TRP A 9 -17.68 2.68 -5.34
CA TRP A 9 -17.34 4.09 -5.13
C TRP A 9 -18.60 4.94 -5.05
N ASP A 10 -19.51 4.79 -6.02
CA ASP A 10 -20.74 5.58 -6.08
C ASP A 10 -21.61 5.31 -4.82
N ASP A 11 -21.81 4.06 -4.43
CA ASP A 11 -22.51 3.71 -3.18
C ASP A 11 -21.84 4.29 -1.94
N TRP A 12 -20.51 4.19 -1.85
CA TRP A 12 -19.77 4.75 -0.74
C TRP A 12 -20.00 6.25 -0.63
N ILE A 13 -19.89 6.98 -1.73
CA ILE A 13 -20.12 8.43 -1.77
C ILE A 13 -21.57 8.76 -1.40
N GLU A 14 -22.56 8.04 -1.93
CA GLU A 14 -23.98 8.24 -1.61
C GLU A 14 -24.28 8.09 -0.11
N ARG A 15 -23.78 7.03 0.52
CA ARG A 15 -24.06 6.73 1.93
C ARG A 15 -23.15 7.44 2.94
N SER A 16 -22.14 8.18 2.47
CA SER A 16 -21.21 8.93 3.31
C SER A 16 -21.25 10.42 2.95
N LEU A 17 -20.39 10.86 2.04
CA LEU A 17 -20.25 12.28 1.66
C LEU A 17 -21.57 12.95 1.25
N LEU A 18 -22.41 12.32 0.42
CA LEU A 18 -23.68 12.95 0.02
C LEU A 18 -24.66 13.08 1.18
N THR A 19 -24.60 12.14 2.13
CA THR A 19 -25.41 12.18 3.35
C THR A 19 -24.98 13.37 4.22
N ASP A 20 -23.68 13.60 4.37
CA ASP A 20 -23.15 14.77 5.09
C ASP A 20 -23.46 16.07 4.36
N ILE A 21 -23.34 16.13 3.03
CA ILE A 21 -23.69 17.34 2.27
C ILE A 21 -25.20 17.66 2.36
N SER A 22 -26.05 16.64 2.43
CA SER A 22 -27.51 16.82 2.51
C SER A 22 -28.00 17.10 3.93
N SER A 23 -27.16 16.90 4.95
CA SER A 23 -27.52 17.03 6.35
C SER A 23 -27.29 18.46 6.84
N SER A 24 -28.25 19.00 7.61
CA SER A 24 -28.07 20.29 8.28
C SER A 24 -27.20 20.21 9.55
N GLU A 25 -26.80 18.99 9.94
CA GLU A 25 -25.99 18.72 11.14
C GLU A 25 -24.49 18.78 10.85
N THR A 26 -24.12 18.81 9.58
CA THR A 26 -22.76 18.82 9.06
C THR A 26 -22.52 20.12 8.27
N PRO A 27 -21.28 20.63 8.26
CA PRO A 27 -20.96 21.88 7.56
C PRO A 27 -20.66 21.68 6.07
N ASP A 28 -20.71 20.44 5.57
CA ASP A 28 -20.30 20.09 4.21
C ASP A 28 -21.29 20.60 3.13
N PRO A 29 -20.80 20.98 1.94
CA PRO A 29 -19.40 20.95 1.51
C PRO A 29 -18.60 22.16 2.05
N VAL A 30 -17.35 21.95 2.49
CA VAL A 30 -16.50 23.00 3.08
C VAL A 30 -15.37 23.39 2.12
N PRO A 31 -15.41 24.57 1.46
CA PRO A 31 -14.32 25.03 0.61
C PRO A 31 -13.05 25.24 1.43
N MET A 32 -11.87 24.99 0.86
CA MET A 32 -10.60 25.10 1.59
C MET A 32 -9.92 26.46 1.44
N ILE A 33 -10.07 27.07 0.26
CA ILE A 33 -9.23 28.20 -0.20
C ILE A 33 -10.15 29.33 -0.67
N GLU A 34 -9.82 30.56 -0.28
CA GLU A 34 -10.34 31.77 -0.90
C GLU A 34 -9.23 32.69 -1.39
N THR A 35 -9.59 33.63 -2.26
CA THR A 35 -8.69 34.71 -2.67
C THR A 35 -9.12 36.00 -1.99
N SER A 36 -8.30 36.48 -1.05
CA SER A 36 -8.52 37.73 -0.32
C SER A 36 -7.38 38.70 -0.62
N GLY A 37 -7.70 39.88 -1.16
CA GLY A 37 -6.68 40.89 -1.48
C GLY A 37 -5.64 40.48 -2.53
N GLY A 38 -5.87 39.40 -3.28
CA GLY A 38 -4.92 38.82 -4.23
C GLY A 38 -3.98 37.78 -3.63
N GLU A 39 -4.13 37.44 -2.34
CA GLU A 39 -3.43 36.34 -1.67
C GLU A 39 -4.40 35.17 -1.43
N LEU A 40 -3.86 33.95 -1.44
CA LEU A 40 -4.63 32.75 -1.10
C LEU A 40 -4.61 32.52 0.41
N GLU A 41 -5.80 32.46 0.99
CA GLU A 41 -6.03 32.25 2.42
C GLU A 41 -6.99 31.08 2.64
N THR A 42 -7.01 30.54 3.86
CA THR A 42 -8.04 29.60 4.29
C THR A 42 -9.30 30.36 4.66
N ILE A 43 -10.47 29.80 4.38
CA ILE A 43 -11.75 30.37 4.84
C ILE A 43 -12.02 30.06 6.32
N ASP A 44 -12.77 30.93 7.00
CA ASP A 44 -13.13 30.79 8.42
C ASP A 44 -13.91 29.49 8.71
N GLU A 45 -14.77 29.07 7.78
CA GLU A 45 -15.54 27.82 7.87
C GLU A 45 -14.62 26.59 7.87
N PHE A 46 -13.60 26.59 7.02
CA PHE A 46 -12.61 25.51 6.93
C PHE A 46 -11.73 25.44 8.17
N ASP A 47 -11.29 26.60 8.67
CA ASP A 47 -10.54 26.67 9.91
C ASP A 47 -11.38 26.13 11.08
N SER A 48 -12.64 26.54 11.19
CA SER A 48 -13.58 26.02 12.19
C SER A 48 -13.77 24.50 12.06
N TYR A 49 -13.93 24.01 10.82
CA TYR A 49 -14.16 22.59 10.52
C TYR A 49 -12.98 21.72 10.96
N ARG A 50 -11.74 22.12 10.63
CA ARG A 50 -10.54 21.36 11.03
C ARG A 50 -10.21 21.47 12.51
N TYR A 51 -10.39 22.65 13.13
CA TYR A 51 -10.11 22.84 14.56
C TYR A 51 -11.09 22.12 15.47
N GLY A 52 -12.34 21.92 15.03
CA GLY A 52 -13.40 21.30 15.83
C GLY A 52 -13.22 19.79 16.10
N ARG A 53 -12.32 19.12 15.37
CA ARG A 53 -12.16 17.64 15.40
C ARG A 53 -11.01 17.16 16.30
N GLY A 54 -9.91 17.91 16.41
CA GLY A 54 -8.78 17.55 17.28
C GLY A 54 -7.98 16.31 16.84
N ASP A 55 -7.50 15.50 17.80
CA ASP A 55 -6.82 14.23 17.54
C ASP A 55 -7.84 13.08 17.54
N GLY A 56 -7.68 12.12 16.63
CA GLY A 56 -8.64 11.04 16.40
C GLY A 56 -8.29 10.24 15.15
N GLN A 57 -9.06 9.22 14.80
CA GLN A 57 -8.77 8.40 13.62
C GLN A 57 -9.49 8.95 12.38
N TYR A 58 -8.87 9.89 11.66
CA TYR A 58 -9.50 10.53 10.50
C TYR A 58 -9.04 9.99 9.15
N LEU A 59 -10.02 9.86 8.25
CA LEU A 59 -9.84 9.89 6.80
C LEU A 59 -10.34 11.25 6.29
N TYR A 60 -9.72 11.79 5.23
CA TYR A 60 -10.23 12.98 4.56
C TYR A 60 -10.15 12.83 3.05
N LEU A 61 -11.07 13.53 2.37
CA LEU A 61 -11.13 13.66 0.93
C LEU A 61 -11.01 15.15 0.57
N LEU A 62 -10.11 15.46 -0.34
CA LEU A 62 -10.11 16.73 -1.09
C LEU A 62 -10.79 16.46 -2.43
N TYR A 63 -11.77 17.27 -2.79
CA TYR A 63 -12.60 17.02 -3.98
C TYR A 63 -13.11 18.31 -4.61
N LEU A 64 -13.52 18.19 -5.87
CA LEU A 64 -14.29 19.19 -6.60
C LEU A 64 -15.72 18.69 -6.75
N ILE A 65 -16.63 19.63 -7.05
CA ILE A 65 -18.03 19.34 -7.34
C ILE A 65 -18.34 19.87 -8.74
N ASP A 66 -18.99 19.04 -9.56
CA ASP A 66 -19.65 19.49 -10.78
C ASP A 66 -21.05 20.01 -10.41
N GLU A 67 -21.26 21.33 -10.56
CA GLU A 67 -22.54 21.94 -10.21
C GLU A 67 -23.58 21.85 -11.34
N PRO A 68 -24.87 21.56 -11.03
CA PRO A 68 -25.39 21.23 -9.71
C PRO A 68 -25.05 19.80 -9.30
N MET A 69 -24.77 19.62 -8.01
CA MET A 69 -24.46 18.32 -7.42
C MET A 69 -25.74 17.50 -7.17
N GLU A 70 -25.97 16.46 -7.94
CA GLU A 70 -27.18 15.63 -7.88
C GLU A 70 -26.89 14.16 -7.54
N GLN A 71 -25.70 13.67 -7.82
CA GLN A 71 -25.33 12.25 -7.75
C GLN A 71 -23.84 12.06 -7.42
N ALA A 72 -23.46 10.85 -7.02
CA ALA A 72 -22.08 10.54 -6.63
C ALA A 72 -21.04 10.79 -7.75
N SER A 73 -21.44 10.66 -9.01
CA SER A 73 -20.58 10.93 -10.14
C SER A 73 -20.17 12.39 -10.31
N ASP A 74 -20.87 13.31 -9.63
CA ASP A 74 -20.58 14.75 -9.68
C ASP A 74 -19.48 15.13 -8.67
N VAL A 75 -19.04 14.18 -7.83
CA VAL A 75 -17.90 14.32 -6.94
C VAL A 75 -16.63 13.88 -7.66
N ILE A 76 -15.70 14.82 -7.85
CA ILE A 76 -14.40 14.57 -8.48
C ILE A 76 -13.34 14.48 -7.38
N PRO A 77 -12.87 13.28 -7.00
CA PRO A 77 -11.85 13.11 -5.99
C PRO A 77 -10.49 13.63 -6.48
N VAL A 78 -9.90 14.54 -5.70
CA VAL A 78 -8.56 15.10 -5.97
C VAL A 78 -7.50 14.42 -5.11
N TYR A 79 -7.79 14.17 -3.83
CA TYR A 79 -6.83 13.50 -2.94
C TYR A 79 -7.53 12.85 -1.75
N ILE A 80 -7.14 11.62 -1.41
CA ILE A 80 -7.58 10.90 -0.22
C ILE A 80 -6.38 10.73 0.70
N GLY A 81 -6.57 10.95 2.00
CA GLY A 81 -5.53 10.68 2.98
C GLY A 81 -6.04 10.34 4.36
N GLU A 82 -5.14 9.86 5.19
CA GLU A 82 -5.37 9.56 6.60
C GLU A 82 -4.53 10.44 7.53
N THR A 83 -5.00 10.60 8.77
CA THR A 83 -4.21 11.22 9.83
C THR A 83 -4.77 11.00 11.22
N ASN A 84 -3.90 11.02 12.23
CA ASN A 84 -4.28 11.13 13.64
C ASN A 84 -4.48 12.58 14.12
N SER A 85 -4.15 13.57 13.27
CA SER A 85 -4.17 15.00 13.64
C SER A 85 -4.65 15.84 12.46
N ILE A 86 -5.97 15.90 12.28
CA ILE A 86 -6.61 16.49 11.10
C ILE A 86 -6.33 17.99 10.99
N THR A 87 -6.35 18.71 12.12
CA THR A 87 -6.04 20.14 12.22
C THR A 87 -4.74 20.50 11.53
N SER A 88 -3.67 19.77 11.84
CA SER A 88 -2.32 20.04 11.33
C SER A 88 -2.19 19.55 9.89
N ARG A 89 -2.78 18.41 9.56
CA ARG A 89 -2.65 17.78 8.25
C ARG A 89 -3.30 18.62 7.14
N LEU A 90 -4.54 19.06 7.33
CA LEU A 90 -5.25 19.85 6.31
C LEU A 90 -4.62 21.24 6.11
N TYR A 91 -4.15 21.87 7.19
CA TYR A 91 -3.42 23.14 7.08
C TYR A 91 -2.09 22.99 6.34
N GLN A 92 -1.39 21.86 6.52
CA GLN A 92 -0.18 21.55 5.74
C GLN A 92 -0.49 21.36 4.25
N HIS A 93 -1.61 20.74 3.90
CA HIS A 93 -2.05 20.64 2.50
C HIS A 93 -2.30 22.02 1.89
N PHE A 94 -3.10 22.86 2.56
CA PHE A 94 -3.33 24.24 2.14
C PHE A 94 -2.01 24.97 1.88
N LYS A 95 -1.10 24.99 2.87
CA LYS A 95 0.18 25.72 2.74
C LYS A 95 0.96 25.27 1.52
N LYS A 96 1.05 23.96 1.29
CA LYS A 96 1.83 23.41 0.18
C LYS A 96 1.17 23.61 -1.18
N ILE A 97 -0.16 23.58 -1.25
CA ILE A 97 -0.90 23.93 -2.48
C ILE A 97 -0.67 25.42 -2.80
N ARG A 98 -0.83 26.30 -1.81
CA ARG A 98 -0.55 27.73 -1.96
C ARG A 98 0.90 28.00 -2.39
N ASP A 99 1.86 27.37 -1.72
CA ASP A 99 3.29 27.56 -2.00
C ASP A 99 3.68 26.99 -3.39
N ALA A 100 2.82 26.15 -3.99
CA ALA A 100 2.96 25.64 -5.35
C ALA A 100 2.24 26.51 -6.41
N LEU A 101 1.59 27.62 -6.05
CA LEU A 101 0.90 28.50 -7.01
C LEU A 101 1.71 29.80 -7.24
N PRO A 102 1.61 30.41 -8.45
CA PRO A 102 0.83 29.96 -9.62
C PRO A 102 1.57 28.88 -10.43
N THR A 103 0.85 28.07 -11.22
CA THR A 103 1.50 26.95 -11.94
C THR A 103 2.33 27.39 -13.15
N GLU A 104 2.13 28.62 -13.63
CA GLU A 104 2.91 29.22 -14.72
C GLU A 104 4.38 29.48 -14.36
N ASP A 105 4.68 29.62 -13.07
CA ASP A 105 6.03 29.88 -12.55
C ASP A 105 6.87 28.60 -12.39
N TRP A 106 6.33 27.44 -12.71
CA TRP A 106 7.04 26.16 -12.53
C TRP A 106 8.13 25.97 -13.57
N GLU A 107 9.37 25.82 -13.09
CA GLU A 107 10.48 25.36 -13.89
C GLU A 107 10.60 23.83 -13.81
N ASP A 108 10.38 23.13 -14.92
CA ASP A 108 10.74 21.72 -15.02
C ASP A 108 12.27 21.61 -15.03
N ASP A 109 12.83 21.08 -13.94
CA ASP A 109 14.26 20.80 -13.84
C ASP A 109 14.68 19.51 -14.54
N GLY A 110 13.74 18.82 -15.19
CA GLY A 110 13.94 17.56 -15.90
C GLY A 110 14.15 16.35 -14.98
N SER A 111 13.94 16.51 -13.66
CA SER A 111 14.05 15.43 -12.69
C SER A 111 12.68 14.84 -12.34
N TRP A 112 12.62 13.52 -12.17
CA TRP A 112 11.41 12.87 -11.67
C TRP A 112 11.11 13.36 -10.25
N GLY A 113 9.88 13.85 -10.05
CA GLY A 113 9.44 14.42 -8.79
C GLY A 113 9.58 15.94 -8.68
N SER A 114 10.02 16.62 -9.74
CA SER A 114 9.87 18.08 -9.89
C SER A 114 8.40 18.47 -9.76
N TRP A 115 7.51 17.68 -10.38
CA TRP A 115 6.08 17.72 -10.12
C TRP A 115 5.74 16.82 -8.93
N SER A 116 5.42 17.42 -7.78
CA SER A 116 4.98 16.78 -6.54
C SER A 116 3.46 16.57 -6.52
N LYS A 117 2.94 15.84 -5.51
CA LYS A 117 1.48 15.71 -5.35
C LYS A 117 0.82 17.05 -5.04
N TYR A 118 1.55 17.98 -4.42
CA TYR A 118 1.02 19.31 -4.10
C TYR A 118 0.95 20.19 -5.34
N ASP A 119 1.96 20.08 -6.20
CA ASP A 119 1.92 20.73 -7.50
C ASP A 119 0.75 20.16 -8.31
N HIS A 120 0.51 18.85 -8.30
CA HIS A 120 -0.66 18.29 -8.99
C HIS A 120 -1.98 18.82 -8.44
N MET A 121 -2.18 18.81 -7.12
CA MET A 121 -3.38 19.41 -6.49
C MET A 121 -3.53 20.90 -6.82
N ALA A 122 -2.42 21.65 -6.88
CA ALA A 122 -2.42 23.07 -7.26
C ALA A 122 -2.83 23.27 -8.73
N ALA A 123 -2.32 22.45 -9.65
CA ALA A 123 -2.73 22.48 -11.06
C ALA A 123 -4.21 22.16 -11.23
N VAL A 124 -4.73 21.15 -10.50
CA VAL A 124 -6.15 20.81 -10.50
C VAL A 124 -6.98 21.98 -9.99
N TYR A 125 -6.58 22.60 -8.87
CA TYR A 125 -7.25 23.78 -8.32
C TYR A 125 -7.26 24.97 -9.31
N GLU A 126 -6.15 25.26 -9.99
CA GLU A 126 -6.06 26.38 -10.93
C GLU A 126 -6.90 26.17 -12.21
N HIS A 127 -7.14 24.91 -12.61
CA HIS A 127 -7.95 24.55 -13.78
C HIS A 127 -9.43 24.34 -13.46
N ALA A 128 -9.80 24.23 -12.19
CA ALA A 128 -11.17 23.95 -11.78
C ALA A 128 -12.05 25.21 -11.81
N ASP A 129 -13.29 25.05 -12.27
CA ASP A 129 -14.32 26.10 -12.17
C ASP A 129 -15.04 26.08 -10.80
N SER A 130 -14.81 25.05 -9.97
CA SER A 130 -15.37 24.91 -8.64
C SER A 130 -14.30 24.99 -7.54
N PRO A 131 -14.67 25.39 -6.30
CA PRO A 131 -13.75 25.39 -5.17
C PRO A 131 -13.19 24.00 -4.88
N LEU A 132 -11.98 23.96 -4.32
CA LEU A 132 -11.45 22.73 -3.71
C LEU A 132 -12.08 22.57 -2.32
N TYR A 133 -12.89 21.52 -2.15
CA TYR A 133 -13.57 21.20 -0.89
C TYR A 133 -12.78 20.17 -0.08
N ALA A 134 -12.96 20.21 1.23
CA ALA A 134 -12.49 19.18 2.15
C ALA A 134 -13.68 18.48 2.82
N TRP A 135 -13.58 17.16 2.96
CA TRP A 135 -14.48 16.34 3.76
C TRP A 135 -13.66 15.54 4.78
N ILE A 136 -14.10 15.50 6.03
CA ILE A 136 -13.44 14.80 7.14
C ILE A 136 -14.37 13.72 7.67
N LEU A 137 -13.89 12.49 7.67
CA LEU A 137 -14.59 11.32 8.19
C LEU A 137 -13.86 10.78 9.42
N ASP A 138 -14.60 10.60 10.52
CA ASP A 138 -14.12 9.85 11.68
C ASP A 138 -14.29 8.35 11.42
N VAL A 139 -13.18 7.63 11.39
CA VAL A 139 -13.17 6.21 11.07
C VAL A 139 -13.72 5.37 12.23
N GLU A 140 -13.71 5.88 13.47
CA GLU A 140 -14.29 5.18 14.62
C GLU A 140 -15.83 5.17 14.60
N GLU A 141 -16.45 6.10 13.88
CA GLU A 141 -17.90 6.18 13.72
C GLU A 141 -18.43 5.30 12.58
N LEU A 142 -17.54 4.66 11.81
CA LEU A 142 -17.92 3.79 10.70
C LEU A 142 -18.19 2.35 11.14
N ASP A 143 -19.40 1.88 10.86
CA ASP A 143 -19.72 0.45 10.98
C ASP A 143 -18.94 -0.40 9.95
N ALA A 144 -18.86 0.07 8.70
CA ALA A 144 -18.22 -0.64 7.60
C ALA A 144 -17.75 0.27 6.46
N GLY A 145 -16.58 -0.04 5.90
CA GLY A 145 -16.04 0.58 4.70
C GLY A 145 -16.74 0.13 3.41
N PRO A 146 -16.24 0.54 2.22
CA PRO A 146 -16.93 0.31 0.95
C PRO A 146 -17.09 -1.18 0.59
N TYR A 147 -16.17 -2.05 1.03
CA TYR A 147 -16.28 -3.50 0.82
C TYR A 147 -17.18 -4.21 1.86
N GLY A 148 -17.87 -3.48 2.73
CA GLY A 148 -18.81 -4.06 3.71
C GLY A 148 -18.17 -4.62 4.99
N HIS A 149 -16.90 -4.28 5.26
CA HIS A 149 -16.18 -4.71 6.46
C HIS A 149 -15.62 -3.51 7.22
N SER A 150 -15.49 -3.65 8.55
CA SER A 150 -14.77 -2.69 9.38
C SER A 150 -13.34 -2.49 8.86
N SER A 151 -12.86 -1.26 8.95
CA SER A 151 -11.56 -0.85 8.43
C SER A 151 -10.94 0.15 9.38
N TYR A 152 -9.66 0.02 9.67
CA TYR A 152 -8.88 1.09 10.25
C TYR A 152 -8.39 2.03 9.14
N ARG A 153 -7.82 3.19 9.51
CA ARG A 153 -7.55 4.29 8.57
C ARG A 153 -6.74 3.90 7.33
N GLN A 154 -5.59 3.25 7.47
CA GLN A 154 -4.73 2.95 6.31
C GLN A 154 -5.34 1.89 5.40
N GLU A 155 -6.08 0.93 5.97
CA GLU A 155 -6.85 -0.03 5.18
C GLU A 155 -7.97 0.70 4.41
N LEU A 156 -8.69 1.62 5.06
CA LEU A 156 -9.75 2.40 4.41
C LEU A 156 -9.20 3.32 3.31
N GLU A 157 -8.06 3.98 3.53
CA GLU A 157 -7.36 4.79 2.52
C GLU A 157 -7.04 3.93 1.29
N ALA A 158 -6.44 2.75 1.48
CA ALA A 158 -6.11 1.85 0.38
C ALA A 158 -7.35 1.39 -0.40
N LYS A 159 -8.45 1.05 0.30
CA LYS A 159 -9.72 0.69 -0.34
C LYS A 159 -10.20 1.83 -1.24
N LEU A 160 -10.32 3.05 -0.70
CA LEU A 160 -10.89 4.17 -1.44
C LEU A 160 -9.98 4.66 -2.58
N VAL A 161 -8.67 4.71 -2.36
CA VAL A 161 -7.70 5.04 -3.43
C VAL A 161 -7.78 4.02 -4.55
N GLY A 162 -7.89 2.73 -4.24
CA GLY A 162 -8.08 1.66 -5.23
C GLY A 162 -9.39 1.81 -6.02
N LEU A 163 -10.49 2.17 -5.36
CA LEU A 163 -11.77 2.43 -6.01
C LEU A 163 -11.71 3.62 -6.98
N VAL A 164 -11.12 4.75 -6.55
CA VAL A 164 -10.97 5.95 -7.39
C VAL A 164 -10.03 5.67 -8.56
N HIS A 165 -8.86 5.10 -8.29
CA HIS A 165 -7.84 4.87 -9.32
C HIS A 165 -8.31 3.87 -10.40
N SER A 166 -9.21 2.95 -10.04
CA SER A 166 -9.80 2.02 -11.01
C SER A 166 -10.71 2.69 -12.05
N GLN A 167 -11.01 3.98 -11.90
CA GLN A 167 -11.90 4.74 -12.78
C GLN A 167 -11.09 5.74 -13.60
N SER A 168 -11.00 5.50 -14.91
CA SER A 168 -10.24 6.36 -15.83
C SER A 168 -10.72 7.81 -15.88
N ARG A 169 -11.97 8.08 -15.47
CA ARG A 169 -12.53 9.45 -15.39
C ARG A 169 -11.84 10.35 -14.36
N PHE A 170 -11.14 9.78 -13.37
CA PHE A 170 -10.49 10.54 -12.30
C PHE A 170 -8.96 10.52 -12.40
N GLU A 171 -8.40 9.81 -13.38
CA GLU A 171 -6.96 9.56 -13.47
C GLU A 171 -6.13 10.83 -13.67
N ARG A 172 -6.75 11.89 -14.19
CA ARG A 172 -6.09 13.17 -14.44
C ARG A 172 -6.09 14.06 -13.22
N GLU A 173 -7.17 14.04 -12.45
CA GLU A 173 -7.42 14.93 -11.31
C GLU A 173 -6.89 14.33 -10.00
N PHE A 174 -6.83 13.00 -9.90
CA PHE A 174 -6.50 12.31 -8.66
C PHE A 174 -4.99 12.29 -8.38
N ALA A 175 -4.57 13.03 -7.37
CA ALA A 175 -3.18 13.31 -7.04
C ALA A 175 -2.52 12.31 -6.06
N ASN A 176 -3.23 11.25 -5.67
CA ASN A 176 -2.68 10.22 -4.78
C ASN A 176 -1.46 9.54 -5.41
N ARG A 177 -0.42 9.34 -4.59
CA ARG A 177 0.81 8.63 -5.00
C ARG A 177 1.02 7.36 -4.18
N GLU A 178 0.37 7.29 -3.04
CA GLU A 178 0.26 6.13 -2.18
C GLU A 178 -0.82 5.21 -2.77
N PHE A 179 -0.59 3.89 -2.74
CA PHE A 179 -1.50 2.83 -3.26
C PHE A 179 -1.79 2.85 -4.77
N VAL A 180 -1.14 3.74 -5.53
CA VAL A 180 -1.16 3.80 -7.00
C VAL A 180 0.14 3.19 -7.55
N PRO A 181 0.14 2.48 -8.70
CA PRO A 181 1.38 2.01 -9.32
C PRO A 181 2.37 3.15 -9.60
N ASN A 182 3.63 2.99 -9.20
CA ASN A 182 4.67 4.02 -9.41
C ASN A 182 4.83 4.45 -10.89
N ARG A 183 4.46 3.60 -11.86
CA ARG A 183 4.47 3.95 -13.30
C ARG A 183 3.55 5.13 -13.60
N VAL A 184 2.35 5.17 -13.03
CA VAL A 184 1.39 6.27 -13.24
C VAL A 184 2.00 7.58 -12.78
N VAL A 185 2.57 7.59 -11.58
CA VAL A 185 3.27 8.76 -11.01
C VAL A 185 4.45 9.20 -11.89
N HIS A 186 5.09 8.28 -12.61
CA HIS A 186 6.17 8.57 -13.54
C HIS A 186 5.71 9.20 -14.84
N GLU A 187 4.66 8.66 -15.47
CA GLU A 187 4.08 9.23 -16.69
C GLU A 187 3.48 10.61 -16.41
N MET A 188 2.83 10.76 -15.27
CA MET A 188 2.37 12.03 -14.73
C MET A 188 3.55 13.03 -14.62
N GLY A 189 4.64 12.64 -13.95
CA GLY A 189 5.85 13.47 -13.81
C GLY A 189 6.52 13.88 -15.13
N LYS A 190 6.43 13.08 -16.20
CA LYS A 190 7.02 13.41 -17.53
C LYS A 190 6.37 14.61 -18.21
N VAL A 191 5.08 14.82 -17.98
CA VAL A 191 4.30 15.84 -18.71
C VAL A 191 3.90 17.04 -17.85
N GLY A 192 4.03 16.93 -16.53
CA GLY A 192 3.75 18.02 -15.59
C GLY A 192 2.31 18.55 -15.71
N PRO A 193 2.07 19.87 -15.65
CA PRO A 193 0.73 20.46 -15.76
C PRO A 193 -0.07 20.01 -17.00
N LYS A 194 0.62 19.67 -18.10
CA LYS A 194 -0.04 19.22 -19.34
C LYS A 194 -0.73 17.87 -19.20
N TRP A 195 -0.48 17.13 -18.11
CA TRP A 195 -1.21 15.93 -17.71
C TRP A 195 -2.73 16.17 -17.74
N LEU A 196 -3.18 17.31 -17.19
CA LEU A 196 -4.60 17.66 -17.12
C LEU A 196 -5.21 17.88 -18.51
N THR A 197 -4.50 18.56 -19.41
CA THR A 197 -5.04 19.02 -20.71
C THR A 197 -4.90 18.02 -21.88
N GLY A 198 -4.03 17.01 -21.76
CA GLY A 198 -4.10 15.78 -22.58
C GLY A 198 -3.63 15.84 -24.03
N ALA A 199 -2.31 15.85 -24.25
CA ALA A 199 -1.74 15.73 -25.61
C ALA A 199 -0.85 14.48 -25.86
N GLU A 200 -0.56 13.65 -24.86
CA GLU A 200 0.37 12.51 -24.99
C GLU A 200 -0.30 11.13 -24.82
N SER A 201 0.36 10.11 -25.38
CA SER A 201 -0.10 8.72 -25.53
C SER A 201 -0.09 7.92 -24.22
N TYR A 202 -0.71 8.44 -23.18
CA TYR A 202 -0.95 7.68 -21.97
C TYR A 202 -2.23 6.84 -22.16
N GLU A 203 -2.08 5.52 -22.21
CA GLU A 203 -3.22 4.59 -22.15
C GLU A 203 -3.51 4.25 -20.68
N PRO A 204 -4.73 4.53 -20.18
CA PRO A 204 -5.15 4.18 -18.82
C PRO A 204 -4.86 2.73 -18.51
N THR A 205 -4.23 2.47 -17.35
CA THR A 205 -3.99 1.10 -16.90
C THR A 205 -5.24 0.59 -16.18
N SER A 206 -6.38 0.45 -16.87
CA SER A 206 -7.60 -0.06 -16.21
C SER A 206 -7.53 -1.57 -16.07
N ILE A 207 -7.59 -2.07 -14.83
CA ILE A 207 -7.79 -3.51 -14.59
C ILE A 207 -9.27 -3.86 -14.88
N SER A 208 -9.58 -5.10 -15.28
CA SER A 208 -10.95 -5.58 -15.48
C SER A 208 -11.68 -5.74 -14.13
N LEU A 209 -12.74 -4.99 -13.86
CA LEU A 209 -13.23 -4.78 -12.47
C LEU A 209 -14.45 -5.62 -12.09
N THR A 210 -14.44 -6.94 -12.33
CA THR A 210 -15.59 -7.80 -12.01
C THR A 210 -15.39 -8.57 -10.71
N ALA A 211 -16.36 -8.49 -9.79
CA ALA A 211 -16.41 -9.35 -8.61
C ALA A 211 -16.69 -10.81 -8.98
N ASP A 212 -16.00 -11.76 -8.36
CA ASP A 212 -16.39 -13.18 -8.38
C ASP A 212 -17.11 -13.55 -7.07
N GLY A 213 -18.44 -13.57 -7.16
CA GLY A 213 -19.31 -14.08 -6.10
C GLY A 213 -19.55 -13.12 -4.93
N PRO A 214 -20.43 -13.52 -4.00
CA PRO A 214 -20.83 -12.66 -2.90
C PRO A 214 -19.81 -12.60 -1.76
N LEU A 215 -19.32 -11.39 -1.45
CA LEU A 215 -18.65 -11.07 -0.18
C LEU A 215 -19.58 -11.18 1.04
N THR A 216 -20.89 -11.21 0.79
CA THR A 216 -21.92 -11.14 1.83
C THR A 216 -21.84 -12.35 2.76
N GLY A 217 -21.63 -12.10 4.05
CA GLY A 217 -21.62 -13.13 5.10
C GLY A 217 -20.25 -13.71 5.44
N LYS A 218 -19.18 -13.32 4.72
CA LYS A 218 -17.80 -13.66 5.08
C LYS A 218 -17.28 -12.68 6.13
N SER A 219 -16.49 -13.17 7.08
CA SER A 219 -15.65 -12.34 7.94
C SER A 219 -14.34 -11.98 7.23
N LYS A 220 -13.56 -11.03 7.77
CA LYS A 220 -12.21 -10.75 7.23
C LYS A 220 -11.28 -11.96 7.37
N THR A 221 -11.50 -12.77 8.41
CA THR A 221 -10.79 -14.04 8.59
C THR A 221 -11.12 -15.04 7.48
N ASP A 222 -12.40 -15.19 7.12
CA ASP A 222 -12.79 -16.07 6.01
C ASP A 222 -12.16 -15.60 4.70
N LEU A 223 -12.17 -14.29 4.42
CA LEU A 223 -11.53 -13.72 3.23
C LEU A 223 -10.01 -13.95 3.19
N TRP A 224 -9.34 -13.88 4.35
CA TRP A 224 -7.92 -14.22 4.44
C TRP A 224 -7.68 -15.70 4.08
N HIS A 225 -8.48 -16.59 4.65
CA HIS A 225 -8.36 -18.03 4.41
C HIS A 225 -8.68 -18.40 2.96
N ASP A 226 -9.72 -17.83 2.36
CA ASP A 226 -10.02 -18.02 0.94
C ASP A 226 -8.84 -17.57 0.07
N TRP A 227 -8.26 -16.40 0.34
CA TRP A 227 -7.11 -15.90 -0.42
C TRP A 227 -5.88 -16.82 -0.26
N VAL A 228 -5.62 -17.32 0.96
CA VAL A 228 -4.55 -18.28 1.22
C VAL A 228 -4.79 -19.60 0.48
N GLU A 229 -6.02 -20.09 0.46
CA GLU A 229 -6.41 -21.32 -0.23
C GLU A 229 -6.11 -21.21 -1.74
N GLU A 230 -6.55 -20.11 -2.36
CA GLU A 230 -6.41 -19.87 -3.80
C GLU A 230 -4.97 -19.55 -4.23
N THR A 231 -4.11 -19.14 -3.29
CA THR A 231 -2.73 -18.69 -3.58
C THR A 231 -1.67 -19.57 -2.92
N ILE A 232 -1.33 -19.32 -1.66
CA ILE A 232 -0.21 -19.94 -0.96
C ILE A 232 -0.40 -21.46 -0.86
N LEU A 233 -1.59 -21.90 -0.48
CA LEU A 233 -1.85 -23.33 -0.30
C LEU A 233 -1.93 -24.05 -1.65
N HIS A 234 -2.55 -23.44 -2.65
CA HIS A 234 -2.52 -23.93 -4.03
C HIS A 234 -1.08 -24.14 -4.51
N ASP A 235 -0.20 -23.15 -4.34
CA ASP A 235 1.21 -23.26 -4.73
C ASP A 235 1.97 -24.34 -3.94
N ILE A 236 1.65 -24.54 -2.65
CA ILE A 236 2.23 -25.64 -1.84
C ILE A 236 1.78 -27.02 -2.34
N GLN A 237 0.55 -27.12 -2.84
CA GLN A 237 -0.05 -28.37 -3.29
C GLN A 237 0.25 -28.68 -4.77
N ASP A 238 0.66 -27.69 -5.56
CA ASP A 238 1.04 -27.87 -6.95
C ASP A 238 2.41 -28.57 -7.06
N PRO A 239 2.49 -29.81 -7.60
CA PRO A 239 3.75 -30.53 -7.72
C PRO A 239 4.74 -29.91 -8.73
N SER A 240 4.31 -28.92 -9.51
CA SER A 240 5.16 -28.16 -10.43
C SER A 240 5.80 -26.93 -9.77
N GLU A 241 5.30 -26.52 -8.61
CA GLU A 241 5.87 -25.45 -7.81
C GLU A 241 6.88 -25.98 -6.79
N ALA A 242 7.79 -25.10 -6.38
CA ALA A 242 8.84 -25.43 -5.42
C ALA A 242 8.43 -25.15 -3.96
N ASP A 243 7.20 -24.70 -3.75
CA ASP A 243 6.67 -24.32 -2.45
C ASP A 243 6.34 -25.53 -1.56
N PRO A 244 6.42 -25.39 -0.23
CA PRO A 244 6.82 -24.19 0.50
C PRO A 244 8.35 -24.00 0.50
N ILE A 245 8.84 -22.79 0.16
CA ILE A 245 10.28 -22.50 0.11
C ILE A 245 10.79 -21.92 1.44
N PRO A 246 11.76 -22.57 2.13
CA PRO A 246 12.41 -22.00 3.31
C PRO A 246 13.03 -20.63 3.04
N LEU A 247 12.75 -19.64 3.88
CA LEU A 247 13.41 -18.33 3.76
C LEU A 247 14.91 -18.42 4.07
N PHE A 248 15.27 -19.20 5.09
CA PHE A 248 16.65 -19.34 5.57
C PHE A 248 17.24 -20.69 5.23
N GLU A 249 18.54 -20.70 4.94
CA GLU A 249 19.33 -21.93 4.87
C GLU A 249 19.64 -22.41 6.30
N THR A 250 19.16 -23.59 6.68
CA THR A 250 19.33 -24.14 8.05
C THR A 250 20.15 -25.43 8.05
N ASN A 251 20.54 -25.88 9.25
CA ASN A 251 20.95 -27.26 9.49
C ASN A 251 19.77 -28.07 10.05
N GLU A 252 20.01 -29.33 10.44
CA GLU A 252 18.98 -30.24 10.96
C GLU A 252 18.30 -29.71 12.24
N GLU A 253 19.00 -28.88 13.03
CA GLU A 253 18.45 -28.25 14.25
C GLU A 253 17.90 -26.83 14.00
N LEU A 254 17.55 -26.47 12.77
CA LEU A 254 17.01 -25.15 12.39
C LEU A 254 17.93 -23.95 12.68
N LYS A 255 19.24 -24.19 12.84
CA LYS A 255 20.24 -23.14 13.04
C LYS A 255 20.61 -22.50 11.70
N VAL A 256 20.24 -21.24 11.50
CA VAL A 256 20.40 -20.51 10.22
C VAL A 256 21.87 -20.31 9.86
N LYS A 257 22.35 -20.85 8.74
CA LYS A 257 23.73 -20.68 8.26
C LYS A 257 24.05 -19.20 8.02
N LEU A 258 25.33 -18.87 8.01
CA LEU A 258 25.80 -17.50 7.80
C LEU A 258 26.39 -17.31 6.40
N THR A 259 26.23 -16.11 5.86
CA THR A 259 26.93 -15.66 4.66
C THR A 259 28.42 -15.43 4.98
N PRO A 260 29.31 -15.30 3.97
CA PRO A 260 30.72 -14.95 4.20
C PRO A 260 30.93 -13.59 4.90
N LYS A 261 29.91 -12.73 4.92
CA LYS A 261 29.91 -11.44 5.64
C LYS A 261 29.25 -11.52 7.02
N GLU A 262 29.05 -12.74 7.52
CA GLU A 262 28.45 -13.00 8.84
C GLU A 262 27.01 -12.48 8.99
N GLY A 263 26.26 -12.41 7.88
CA GLY A 263 24.80 -12.18 7.89
C GLY A 263 24.03 -13.49 7.88
N LEU A 264 22.73 -13.47 8.20
CA LEU A 264 21.84 -14.62 8.07
C LEU A 264 21.74 -15.04 6.60
N LYS A 265 21.97 -16.32 6.30
CA LYS A 265 21.94 -16.84 4.92
C LYS A 265 20.50 -17.21 4.53
N ARG A 266 19.99 -16.58 3.46
CA ARG A 266 18.79 -17.06 2.75
C ARG A 266 19.03 -18.44 2.13
N SER A 267 17.96 -19.22 1.91
CA SER A 267 18.09 -20.46 1.14
C SER A 267 18.45 -20.15 -0.32
N ASP A 268 19.19 -21.04 -0.97
CA ASP A 268 19.52 -20.84 -2.39
C ASP A 268 18.25 -20.92 -3.26
N ALA A 269 17.25 -21.72 -2.83
CA ALA A 269 15.96 -21.86 -3.48
C ALA A 269 15.13 -20.57 -3.47
N ILE A 270 15.11 -19.82 -2.35
CA ILE A 270 14.37 -18.55 -2.32
C ILE A 270 15.08 -17.46 -3.13
N ASP A 271 16.41 -17.47 -3.19
CA ASP A 271 17.17 -16.59 -4.08
C ASP A 271 16.84 -16.87 -5.57
N GLU A 272 16.70 -18.13 -5.95
CA GLU A 272 16.26 -18.52 -7.29
C GLU A 272 14.81 -18.07 -7.57
N GLN A 273 13.90 -18.27 -6.63
CA GLN A 273 12.50 -17.85 -6.74
C GLN A 273 12.36 -16.33 -6.92
N ILE A 274 13.04 -15.53 -6.09
CA ILE A 274 13.03 -14.07 -6.19
C ILE A 274 13.54 -13.62 -7.57
N ARG A 275 14.58 -14.27 -8.12
CA ARG A 275 15.08 -13.97 -9.46
C ARG A 275 14.09 -14.37 -10.54
N ARG A 276 13.49 -15.55 -10.43
CA ARG A 276 12.50 -16.08 -11.39
C ARG A 276 11.32 -15.14 -11.51
N GLU A 277 10.68 -14.81 -10.39
CA GLU A 277 9.54 -13.91 -10.34
C GLU A 277 9.95 -12.47 -10.68
N GLY A 278 11.09 -12.00 -10.19
CA GLY A 278 11.60 -10.67 -10.49
C GLY A 278 11.85 -10.45 -11.99
N LYS A 279 12.36 -11.46 -12.70
CA LYS A 279 12.58 -11.42 -14.16
C LYS A 279 11.27 -11.35 -14.97
N ARG A 280 10.12 -11.67 -14.38
CA ARG A 280 8.81 -11.41 -15.01
C ARG A 280 8.47 -9.92 -15.01
N CYS A 281 8.98 -9.17 -14.02
CA CYS A 281 8.67 -7.75 -13.84
C CYS A 281 9.65 -6.83 -14.58
N VAL A 282 10.89 -7.27 -14.82
CA VAL A 282 11.96 -6.41 -15.37
C VAL A 282 12.79 -7.09 -16.42
N SER A 283 13.43 -6.27 -17.26
CA SER A 283 14.44 -6.67 -18.24
C SER A 283 15.70 -5.80 -18.09
N LYS A 284 16.78 -6.16 -18.80
CA LYS A 284 17.99 -5.33 -18.89
C LYS A 284 17.73 -3.91 -19.44
N ASP A 285 16.63 -3.75 -20.19
CA ASP A 285 16.25 -2.51 -20.86
C ASP A 285 15.28 -1.68 -20.00
N GLY A 286 15.01 -2.10 -18.75
CA GLY A 286 14.08 -1.44 -17.83
C GLY A 286 12.84 -2.27 -17.55
N VAL A 287 11.75 -1.60 -17.16
CA VAL A 287 10.46 -2.24 -16.87
C VAL A 287 9.63 -2.32 -18.15
N PRO A 288 9.36 -3.52 -18.71
CA PRO A 288 8.60 -3.64 -19.96
C PRO A 288 7.17 -3.09 -19.86
N PRO A 289 6.54 -2.69 -20.97
CA PRO A 289 5.10 -2.44 -20.98
C PRO A 289 4.36 -3.76 -20.68
N ASN A 290 3.24 -3.67 -19.95
CA ASN A 290 2.37 -4.80 -19.60
C ASN A 290 3.04 -5.96 -18.84
N CYS A 291 4.11 -5.69 -18.08
CA CYS A 291 4.61 -6.64 -17.10
C CYS A 291 3.94 -6.44 -15.73
N PRO A 292 4.00 -7.45 -14.84
CA PRO A 292 3.65 -7.31 -13.44
C PRO A 292 4.31 -6.08 -12.79
N ASP A 293 3.56 -5.37 -11.93
CA ASP A 293 4.01 -4.13 -11.26
C ASP A 293 5.21 -4.34 -10.32
N GLY A 294 5.46 -5.59 -9.93
CA GLY A 294 6.50 -5.98 -8.99
C GLY A 294 6.19 -7.30 -8.32
N LEU A 295 6.75 -7.50 -7.13
CA LEU A 295 6.55 -8.71 -6.34
C LEU A 295 5.67 -8.43 -5.13
N LEU A 296 4.68 -9.30 -4.91
CA LEU A 296 4.00 -9.46 -3.62
C LEU A 296 4.63 -10.63 -2.87
N TYR A 297 4.76 -10.52 -1.56
CA TYR A 297 5.30 -11.59 -0.75
C TYR A 297 4.67 -11.69 0.64
N VAL A 298 4.62 -12.92 1.14
CA VAL A 298 4.15 -13.27 2.48
C VAL A 298 5.22 -14.14 3.14
N MET A 299 5.81 -13.64 4.22
CA MET A 299 6.59 -14.46 5.14
C MET A 299 5.63 -15.14 6.10
N TYR A 300 5.71 -16.47 6.22
CA TYR A 300 4.79 -17.25 7.03
C TYR A 300 5.50 -18.40 7.75
N GLN A 301 4.81 -18.99 8.72
CA GLN A 301 5.18 -20.25 9.35
C GLN A 301 3.98 -21.20 9.28
N LEU A 302 4.26 -22.50 9.17
CA LEU A 302 3.20 -23.51 9.19
C LEU A 302 2.87 -23.91 10.63
N ALA A 303 1.59 -24.06 10.93
CA ALA A 303 1.13 -24.63 12.18
C ALA A 303 1.62 -26.10 12.30
N PRO A 304 1.97 -26.55 13.50
CA PRO A 304 2.39 -27.93 13.70
C PRO A 304 1.20 -28.87 13.65
N GLY A 305 1.31 -30.00 12.92
CA GLY A 305 0.54 -31.21 13.24
C GLY A 305 -0.53 -31.69 12.26
N SER A 306 -0.42 -31.43 10.96
CA SER A 306 -1.23 -32.15 9.96
C SER A 306 -0.38 -32.61 8.77
N ASP A 307 -0.76 -33.76 8.21
CA ASP A 307 -0.25 -34.24 6.91
C ASP A 307 -0.96 -33.51 5.75
N ASP A 308 -2.17 -32.97 6.01
CA ASP A 308 -2.99 -32.20 5.07
C ASP A 308 -3.08 -30.75 5.59
N LEU A 309 -2.44 -29.81 4.87
CA LEU A 309 -2.43 -28.40 5.23
C LEU A 309 -3.76 -27.73 4.87
N GLU A 310 -4.32 -27.00 5.83
CA GLU A 310 -5.50 -26.16 5.64
C GLU A 310 -5.09 -24.67 5.61
N PRO A 311 -5.92 -23.75 5.08
CA PRO A 311 -5.60 -22.33 5.05
C PRO A 311 -5.25 -21.73 6.42
N ALA A 312 -5.89 -22.22 7.47
CA ALA A 312 -5.64 -21.76 8.84
C ALA A 312 -4.24 -22.15 9.37
N ASP A 313 -3.59 -23.14 8.76
CA ASP A 313 -2.23 -23.58 9.12
C ASP A 313 -1.15 -22.65 8.57
N VAL A 314 -1.48 -21.78 7.62
CA VAL A 314 -0.58 -20.75 7.10
C VAL A 314 -0.66 -19.53 8.01
N ILE A 315 0.28 -19.43 8.96
CA ILE A 315 0.33 -18.31 9.91
C ILE A 315 1.16 -17.17 9.31
N PRO A 316 0.54 -16.06 8.88
CA PRO A 316 1.27 -14.93 8.33
C PRO A 316 2.14 -14.28 9.42
N ARG A 317 3.39 -13.99 9.06
CA ARG A 317 4.32 -13.23 9.91
C ARG A 317 4.62 -11.86 9.33
N TYR A 318 4.66 -11.71 8.00
CA TYR A 318 4.84 -10.40 7.38
C TYR A 318 4.34 -10.41 5.95
N ILE A 319 3.64 -9.35 5.55
CA ILE A 319 3.17 -9.13 4.19
C ILE A 319 3.87 -7.89 3.65
N GLY A 320 4.36 -7.95 2.42
CA GLY A 320 4.89 -6.75 1.80
C GLY A 320 5.01 -6.83 0.30
N LYS A 321 5.41 -5.69 -0.29
CA LYS A 321 5.66 -5.58 -1.73
C LYS A 321 7.04 -5.06 -2.08
N ALA A 322 7.42 -5.28 -3.34
CA ALA A 322 8.55 -4.63 -3.99
C ALA A 322 8.13 -4.21 -5.41
N GLU A 323 8.01 -2.91 -5.66
CA GLU A 323 7.65 -2.40 -7.00
C GLU A 323 8.85 -2.40 -7.94
N ALA A 324 8.61 -2.86 -9.18
CA ALA A 324 9.56 -2.87 -10.28
C ALA A 324 9.84 -1.46 -10.79
N TYR A 325 8.78 -0.63 -10.87
CA TYR A 325 8.94 0.80 -11.07
C TYR A 325 9.43 1.46 -9.78
N GLY A 326 10.55 2.18 -9.88
CA GLY A 326 11.10 2.92 -8.74
C GLY A 326 10.34 4.22 -8.49
N LYS A 327 10.52 4.79 -7.30
CA LYS A 327 10.17 6.19 -7.07
C LYS A 327 11.10 7.06 -7.91
N LYS A 328 12.39 7.12 -7.59
CA LYS A 328 13.33 8.06 -8.25
C LYS A 328 13.75 7.73 -9.69
N ASN A 329 13.63 6.47 -10.12
CA ASN A 329 14.08 6.01 -11.43
C ASN A 329 13.04 5.03 -11.98
N GLU A 330 12.89 4.96 -13.31
CA GLU A 330 11.99 3.97 -13.95
C GLU A 330 12.26 2.55 -13.45
N LEU A 331 13.54 2.13 -13.38
CA LEU A 331 13.91 0.86 -12.75
C LEU A 331 14.21 1.04 -11.26
N SER A 332 13.43 0.35 -10.43
CA SER A 332 13.62 0.29 -8.98
C SER A 332 14.99 -0.32 -8.60
N ALA A 333 15.64 0.29 -7.61
CA ALA A 333 16.89 -0.23 -7.04
C ALA A 333 16.74 -1.66 -6.47
N ASN A 334 15.52 -2.06 -6.13
CA ASN A 334 15.18 -3.42 -5.69
C ASN A 334 15.36 -4.47 -6.79
N PHE A 335 15.22 -4.07 -8.05
CA PHE A 335 15.24 -4.97 -9.20
C PHE A 335 16.50 -4.82 -10.06
N THR A 336 17.37 -3.84 -9.79
CA THR A 336 18.57 -3.60 -10.58
C THR A 336 19.45 -4.84 -10.74
N GLU A 337 19.75 -5.55 -9.65
CA GLU A 337 20.62 -6.74 -9.74
C GLU A 337 19.92 -7.91 -10.45
N ILE A 338 18.58 -7.98 -10.42
CA ILE A 338 17.78 -9.00 -11.14
C ILE A 338 17.77 -8.68 -12.64
N ALA A 339 17.50 -7.43 -13.01
CA ALA A 339 17.43 -6.95 -14.39
C ALA A 339 18.75 -7.16 -15.16
N PHE A 340 19.88 -6.96 -14.48
CA PHE A 340 21.22 -7.11 -15.07
C PHE A 340 21.85 -8.48 -14.82
N ASP A 341 21.08 -9.44 -14.30
CA ASP A 341 21.53 -10.82 -13.99
C ASP A 341 22.85 -10.87 -13.19
N ARG A 342 22.93 -10.05 -12.13
CA ARG A 342 24.10 -9.95 -11.27
C ARG A 342 23.92 -10.82 -10.03
N ASP A 343 25.02 -11.41 -9.58
CA ASP A 343 25.04 -12.27 -8.39
C ASP A 343 24.84 -11.51 -7.07
N ARG A 344 24.92 -10.17 -7.06
CA ARG A 344 24.78 -9.39 -5.83
C ARG A 344 23.33 -9.31 -5.40
N THR A 345 23.12 -9.40 -4.09
CA THR A 345 21.81 -9.44 -3.43
C THR A 345 21.62 -8.26 -2.48
N GLY A 346 22.20 -7.09 -2.80
CA GLY A 346 22.17 -5.92 -1.91
C GLY A 346 20.76 -5.48 -1.53
N SER A 347 19.95 -5.08 -2.53
CA SER A 347 18.54 -4.67 -2.35
C SER A 347 17.54 -5.79 -2.59
N PHE A 348 17.74 -6.54 -3.68
CA PHE A 348 17.13 -7.83 -4.00
C PHE A 348 15.65 -7.96 -3.62
N ALA A 349 14.78 -7.22 -4.32
CA ALA A 349 13.33 -7.21 -4.09
C ALA A 349 12.92 -6.98 -2.62
N ARG A 350 13.64 -6.10 -1.88
CA ARG A 350 13.53 -5.84 -0.43
C ARG A 350 14.10 -6.94 0.49
N TRP A 351 14.46 -8.10 -0.03
CA TRP A 351 14.95 -9.25 0.74
C TRP A 351 16.48 -9.34 0.78
N GLY A 352 17.18 -8.29 0.35
CA GLY A 352 18.62 -8.28 0.24
C GLY A 352 19.41 -8.22 1.55
N ASP A 353 20.72 -8.43 1.41
CA ASP A 353 21.71 -8.50 2.50
C ASP A 353 22.24 -7.12 2.95
N GLY A 354 21.84 -6.04 2.26
CA GLY A 354 22.26 -4.69 2.64
C GLY A 354 21.54 -4.18 3.89
N ASP A 355 22.18 -3.30 4.65
CA ASP A 355 21.74 -2.81 5.98
C ASP A 355 20.40 -2.05 6.02
N TYR A 356 19.73 -1.86 4.89
CA TYR A 356 18.45 -1.16 4.76
C TYR A 356 17.34 -2.04 4.18
N TRP A 357 17.55 -3.35 4.14
CA TRP A 357 16.64 -4.34 3.56
C TRP A 357 16.39 -5.47 4.57
N HIS A 358 15.32 -6.26 4.34
CA HIS A 358 14.74 -7.11 5.39
C HIS A 358 15.75 -8.07 6.03
N ILE A 359 16.59 -8.74 5.24
CA ILE A 359 17.57 -9.72 5.77
C ILE A 359 18.77 -9.02 6.39
N GLY A 360 19.26 -7.93 5.81
CA GLY A 360 20.35 -7.14 6.39
C GLY A 360 19.97 -6.54 7.75
N GLU A 361 18.81 -5.87 7.84
CA GLU A 361 18.31 -5.30 9.10
C GLU A 361 18.05 -6.37 10.16
N LEU A 362 17.50 -7.52 9.77
CA LEU A 362 17.29 -8.64 10.68
C LEU A 362 18.61 -9.24 11.16
N SER A 363 19.60 -9.39 10.27
CA SER A 363 20.94 -9.84 10.64
C SER A 363 21.56 -8.89 11.65
N ASN A 364 21.56 -7.58 11.37
CA ASN A 364 22.09 -6.56 12.28
C ASN A 364 21.39 -6.59 13.64
N THR A 365 20.09 -6.90 13.68
CA THR A 365 19.36 -7.07 14.93
C THR A 365 19.79 -8.32 15.70
N VAL A 366 19.82 -9.50 15.04
CA VAL A 366 20.18 -10.76 15.70
C VAL A 366 21.61 -10.74 16.27
N PHE A 367 22.52 -10.03 15.60
CA PHE A 367 23.90 -9.83 16.02
C PHE A 367 24.14 -8.58 16.90
N GLY A 368 23.08 -7.91 17.37
CA GLY A 368 23.17 -6.80 18.32
C GLY A 368 23.85 -5.53 17.80
N ARG A 369 23.84 -5.32 16.48
CA ARG A 369 24.37 -4.12 15.82
C ARG A 369 23.32 -3.02 15.72
N GLU A 370 22.05 -3.39 15.59
CA GLU A 370 20.89 -2.49 15.52
C GLU A 370 19.67 -3.11 16.24
N GLU A 371 18.58 -2.35 16.36
CA GLU A 371 17.34 -2.79 17.03
C GLU A 371 16.10 -2.70 16.13
N LYS A 372 16.26 -2.36 14.84
CA LYS A 372 15.12 -2.06 13.94
C LYS A 372 14.15 -3.22 13.74
N LYS A 373 14.63 -4.47 13.82
CA LYS A 373 13.83 -5.69 13.58
C LYS A 373 13.67 -6.52 14.86
N LEU A 374 13.68 -5.89 16.05
CA LEU A 374 13.58 -6.59 17.34
C LEU A 374 12.38 -7.52 17.43
N ALA A 375 11.20 -7.10 16.94
CA ALA A 375 10.01 -7.94 16.92
C ALA A 375 10.21 -9.21 16.08
N TRP A 376 10.83 -9.09 14.90
CA TRP A 376 11.12 -10.26 14.06
C TRP A 376 12.15 -11.17 14.72
N ALA A 377 13.22 -10.61 15.30
CA ALA A 377 14.21 -11.41 16.01
C ALA A 377 13.57 -12.20 17.17
N SER A 378 12.80 -11.49 18.00
CA SER A 378 12.07 -12.05 19.14
C SER A 378 11.09 -13.15 18.72
N GLU A 379 10.38 -12.98 17.61
CA GLU A 379 9.31 -13.90 17.18
C GLU A 379 9.79 -15.08 16.33
N LEU A 380 10.90 -14.94 15.60
CA LEU A 380 11.40 -15.97 14.70
C LEU A 380 12.49 -16.84 15.33
N PHE A 381 13.30 -16.30 16.24
CA PHE A 381 14.49 -16.98 16.78
C PHE A 381 14.39 -17.31 18.27
N GLU A 382 15.10 -18.35 18.68
CA GLU A 382 15.40 -18.59 20.10
C GLU A 382 16.25 -17.43 20.67
N GLN A 383 16.03 -17.08 21.94
CA GLN A 383 16.77 -16.01 22.62
C GLN A 383 18.28 -16.30 22.60
N GLY A 384 19.09 -15.28 22.33
CA GLY A 384 20.55 -15.41 22.32
C GLY A 384 21.09 -16.26 21.17
N SER A 385 20.31 -16.50 20.12
CA SER A 385 20.61 -17.51 19.10
C SER A 385 20.21 -17.11 17.68
N ARG A 386 20.73 -17.88 16.71
CA ARG A 386 20.28 -17.89 15.30
C ARG A 386 19.51 -19.16 14.94
N THR A 387 19.05 -19.90 15.95
CA THR A 387 18.13 -21.04 15.77
C THR A 387 16.72 -20.51 15.63
N LEU A 388 16.02 -20.94 14.58
CA LEU A 388 14.61 -20.58 14.40
C LEU A 388 13.75 -21.36 15.39
N LYS A 389 12.72 -20.71 15.95
CA LYS A 389 11.71 -21.41 16.77
C LYS A 389 10.90 -22.42 15.95
N ARG A 390 10.66 -22.10 14.68
CA ARG A 390 9.98 -22.90 13.66
C ARG A 390 10.52 -22.54 12.29
N GLN A 391 10.47 -23.46 11.33
CA GLN A 391 10.85 -23.16 9.96
C GLN A 391 10.02 -21.98 9.44
N THR A 392 10.72 -20.99 8.88
CA THR A 392 10.12 -19.79 8.27
C THR A 392 10.20 -19.93 6.76
N TYR A 393 9.09 -19.62 6.09
CA TYR A 393 8.92 -19.72 4.64
C TYR A 393 8.64 -18.34 4.05
N LEU A 394 8.89 -18.20 2.74
CA LEU A 394 8.55 -17.00 1.99
C LEU A 394 7.81 -17.38 0.72
N TRP A 395 6.52 -17.06 0.67
CA TRP A 395 5.77 -17.06 -0.58
C TRP A 395 6.03 -15.74 -1.29
N ILE A 396 6.42 -15.79 -2.56
CA ILE A 396 6.72 -14.60 -3.36
C ILE A 396 6.36 -14.86 -4.81
N ARG A 397 5.61 -13.93 -5.41
CA ARG A 397 5.11 -14.02 -6.79
C ARG A 397 5.14 -12.66 -7.46
N ALA A 398 5.37 -12.65 -8.78
CA ALA A 398 5.13 -11.47 -9.59
C ALA A 398 3.63 -11.16 -9.58
N TRP A 399 3.26 -9.97 -9.12
CA TRP A 399 1.86 -9.60 -8.97
C TRP A 399 1.27 -9.17 -10.30
N ASP A 400 0.54 -10.09 -10.88
CA ASP A 400 -0.20 -9.96 -12.13
C ASP A 400 -1.69 -10.01 -11.79
N SER A 401 -2.42 -8.91 -12.02
CA SER A 401 -3.85 -8.84 -11.69
C SER A 401 -4.70 -9.79 -12.53
N ASP A 402 -4.18 -10.26 -13.67
CA ASP A 402 -4.87 -11.27 -14.48
C ASP A 402 -4.70 -12.68 -13.88
N ALA A 403 -3.67 -12.89 -13.05
CA ALA A 403 -3.37 -14.17 -12.42
C ALA A 403 -3.82 -14.24 -10.95
N TYR A 404 -3.81 -13.11 -10.24
CA TYR A 404 -4.14 -13.02 -8.82
C TYR A 404 -5.26 -12.02 -8.57
N ARG A 405 -6.29 -12.46 -7.86
CA ARG A 405 -7.36 -11.59 -7.37
C ARG A 405 -6.90 -10.84 -6.12
N GLY A 406 -7.48 -9.66 -5.92
CA GLY A 406 -7.35 -8.95 -4.65
C GLY A 406 -8.11 -9.67 -3.53
N PRO A 407 -7.73 -9.43 -2.26
CA PRO A 407 -8.25 -10.16 -1.09
C PRO A 407 -9.73 -9.92 -0.78
N TYR A 408 -10.35 -8.92 -1.42
CA TYR A 408 -11.78 -8.61 -1.28
C TYR A 408 -12.56 -9.05 -2.53
N GLY A 409 -12.08 -10.03 -3.30
CA GLY A 409 -12.80 -10.55 -4.47
C GLY A 409 -12.88 -9.61 -5.68
N TYR A 410 -12.18 -8.48 -5.63
CA TYR A 410 -11.98 -7.54 -6.74
C TYR A 410 -10.51 -7.52 -7.12
N ASP A 411 -10.21 -7.28 -8.39
CA ASP A 411 -8.84 -7.07 -8.82
C ASP A 411 -8.21 -5.86 -8.12
N ALA A 412 -6.95 -5.99 -7.75
CA ALA A 412 -6.20 -4.97 -7.04
C ALA A 412 -4.83 -4.78 -7.68
N TYR A 413 -4.39 -3.53 -7.79
CA TYR A 413 -3.01 -3.23 -8.13
C TYR A 413 -2.07 -3.74 -7.02
N LEU A 414 -0.80 -3.99 -7.33
CA LEU A 414 0.17 -4.42 -6.31
C LEU A 414 0.23 -3.42 -5.13
N ALA A 415 0.12 -2.13 -5.42
CA ALA A 415 0.14 -1.07 -4.42
C ALA A 415 -1.10 -1.06 -3.51
N GLU A 416 -2.23 -1.57 -3.98
CA GLU A 416 -3.48 -1.76 -3.22
C GLU A 416 -3.51 -3.10 -2.48
N ALA A 417 -3.00 -4.19 -3.10
CA ALA A 417 -3.09 -5.53 -2.55
C ALA A 417 -2.39 -5.69 -1.18
N GLU A 418 -1.20 -5.10 -1.00
CA GLU A 418 -0.43 -5.16 0.25
C GLU A 418 -1.22 -4.67 1.49
N PRO A 419 -1.71 -3.41 1.55
CA PRO A 419 -2.45 -2.94 2.72
C PRO A 419 -3.79 -3.66 2.92
N LEU A 420 -4.46 -4.10 1.84
CA LEU A 420 -5.70 -4.89 1.98
C LEU A 420 -5.44 -6.25 2.64
N LEU A 421 -4.37 -6.94 2.23
CA LEU A 421 -3.94 -8.21 2.82
C LEU A 421 -3.48 -8.05 4.27
N ILE A 422 -2.74 -6.97 4.58
CA ILE A 422 -2.39 -6.63 5.96
C ILE A 422 -3.67 -6.45 6.79
N GLY A 423 -4.67 -5.75 6.27
CA GLY A 423 -5.93 -5.55 6.97
C GLY A 423 -6.68 -6.85 7.28
N LEU A 424 -6.71 -7.80 6.34
CA LEU A 424 -7.30 -9.13 6.57
C LEU A 424 -6.47 -9.97 7.57
N ALA A 425 -5.16 -10.04 7.37
CA ALA A 425 -4.27 -10.82 8.24
C ALA A 425 -4.22 -10.26 9.67
N GLN A 426 -4.36 -8.94 9.86
CA GLN A 426 -4.42 -8.31 11.17
C GLN A 426 -5.68 -8.73 11.94
N ASP A 427 -6.80 -8.97 11.25
CA ASP A 427 -8.04 -9.45 11.87
C ASP A 427 -7.93 -10.94 12.23
N ALA A 428 -7.37 -11.74 11.32
CA ALA A 428 -7.23 -13.18 11.49
C ALA A 428 -6.12 -13.60 12.47
N TYR A 429 -5.00 -12.86 12.51
CA TYR A 429 -3.78 -13.18 13.25
C TYR A 429 -3.17 -11.94 13.94
N PRO A 430 -3.92 -11.24 14.80
CA PRO A 430 -3.51 -9.95 15.36
C PRO A 430 -2.23 -10.02 16.21
N SER A 431 -1.94 -11.18 16.81
CA SER A 431 -0.78 -11.36 17.71
C SER A 431 0.45 -11.90 16.98
N GLU A 432 0.27 -12.47 15.79
CA GLU A 432 1.31 -13.16 15.03
C GLU A 432 1.86 -12.31 13.87
N LEU A 433 1.07 -11.38 13.35
CA LEU A 433 1.47 -10.50 12.25
C LEU A 433 2.49 -9.44 12.72
N LEU A 434 3.62 -9.36 12.02
CA LEU A 434 4.77 -8.51 12.37
C LEU A 434 4.89 -7.27 11.48
N ASN A 435 3.82 -6.90 10.78
CA ASN A 435 3.73 -5.66 10.02
C ASN A 435 3.64 -4.47 10.98
N TYR A 436 4.76 -3.79 11.24
CA TYR A 436 4.72 -2.56 12.02
C TYR A 436 4.10 -1.39 11.23
N SER A 437 4.49 -1.23 9.97
CA SER A 437 3.91 -0.22 9.08
C SER A 437 2.64 -0.76 8.44
N GLY A 438 1.64 0.10 8.31
CA GLY A 438 0.36 -0.25 7.69
C GLY A 438 -0.59 -1.03 8.61
N ALA A 439 -0.18 -1.42 9.83
CA ALA A 439 -1.08 -1.96 10.84
C ALA A 439 -1.69 -0.84 11.72
N PRO A 440 -2.83 -1.10 12.39
CA PRO A 440 -3.44 -0.18 13.36
C PRO A 440 -2.45 0.33 14.43
N ASP A 441 -2.72 1.51 14.97
CA ASP A 441 -1.87 2.14 15.99
C ASP A 441 -1.88 1.37 17.33
N ASP A 442 -2.93 0.61 17.60
CA ASP A 442 -3.12 -0.25 18.76
C ASP A 442 -2.74 -1.73 18.50
N ALA A 443 -2.24 -2.06 17.31
CA ALA A 443 -1.85 -3.42 16.96
C ALA A 443 -0.78 -3.96 17.94
N PRO A 444 -0.82 -5.25 18.34
CA PRO A 444 0.12 -5.82 19.31
C PRO A 444 1.61 -5.60 18.98
N ILE A 445 1.96 -5.60 17.69
CA ILE A 445 3.31 -5.32 17.17
C ILE A 445 3.84 -3.90 17.51
N LYS A 446 2.96 -2.95 17.83
CA LYS A 446 3.30 -1.58 18.24
C LYS A 446 3.70 -1.49 19.72
N SER A 447 3.45 -2.55 20.50
CA SER A 447 3.86 -2.62 21.90
C SER A 447 5.39 -2.69 22.02
N LYS A 448 5.93 -2.23 23.15
CA LYS A 448 7.38 -2.26 23.44
C LYS A 448 7.85 -3.57 24.07
N ASP A 449 7.02 -4.61 24.05
CA ASP A 449 7.25 -5.82 24.82
C ASP A 449 8.19 -6.82 24.11
N HIS A 450 8.61 -6.51 22.89
CA HIS A 450 9.58 -7.32 22.15
C HIS A 450 10.98 -7.19 22.75
N GLN A 451 11.50 -8.31 23.26
CA GLN A 451 12.87 -8.43 23.73
C GLN A 451 13.58 -9.58 23.01
N PHE A 452 14.83 -9.34 22.66
CA PHE A 452 15.69 -10.34 22.06
C PHE A 452 17.10 -10.24 22.63
N GLU A 453 17.54 -11.31 23.29
CA GLU A 453 18.95 -11.47 23.66
C GLU A 453 19.75 -11.68 22.38
N THR A 454 20.68 -10.77 22.10
CA THR A 454 21.51 -10.83 20.90
C THR A 454 22.54 -11.95 21.02
N LEU A 455 23.09 -12.42 19.90
CA LEU A 455 24.22 -13.34 19.93
C LEU A 455 25.40 -12.70 20.67
N SER A 456 25.80 -13.30 21.80
CA SER A 456 27.05 -12.96 22.49
C SER A 456 28.23 -13.25 21.57
N GLU A 457 29.20 -12.32 21.48
CA GLU A 457 30.48 -12.55 20.78
C GLU A 457 31.24 -13.78 21.28
#